data_AF-A0A959I883-F1
#
_entry.id   AF-A0A959I883-F1
#
_cell.length_a   1.000
_cell.length_b   1.000
_cell.length_c   1.000
_cell.angle_alpha   90.00
_cell.angle_beta   90.00
_cell.angle_gamma   90.00
#
_symmetry.space_group_name_H-M   'P 1'
#
loop_
_entity.id
_entity.type
_entity.pdbx_description
1 polymer ?
#
loop_
_entity_poly.entity_id
_entity_poly.type
_entity_poly.pdbx_seq_one_letter_code
_entity_poly.pdbx_strand_id
1 'polypeptide(L)'
;EAAFSEKDGQRYTGFIAQEVEEAAREVGYDFSGVDAPDNPDDIYGLRYAEFNVPLVKAVQELDRLAKEQQEDLDRQQTSIDQAWEAVRSHQHTLTELQEEVRTKQ
;
A
#
# COMPACT_ATOMS: atom_id res chain seq x y z
N GLU A 1 -3.97 -16.52 8.69
CA GLU A 1 -4.76 -16.86 9.89
C GLU A 1 -4.22 -18.14 10.48
N ALA A 2 -3.69 -18.10 11.69
CA ALA A 2 -3.34 -19.30 12.44
C ALA A 2 -4.42 -19.50 13.51
N ALA A 3 -5.08 -20.66 13.50
CA ALA A 3 -6.09 -21.02 14.49
C ALA A 3 -5.39 -21.64 15.71
N PHE A 4 -5.59 -21.06 16.88
CA PHE A 4 -5.06 -21.63 18.13
C PHE A 4 -5.89 -22.86 18.53
N SER A 5 -5.19 -23.88 19.05
CA SER A 5 -5.68 -25.23 19.36
C SER A 5 -7.06 -25.27 20.04
N GLU A 6 -7.92 -26.16 19.54
CA GLU A 6 -9.17 -26.58 20.20
C GLU A 6 -8.85 -27.05 21.62
N LYS A 7 -9.24 -26.27 22.64
CA LYS A 7 -9.27 -26.77 24.02
C LYS A 7 -10.65 -26.81 24.67
N ASP A 8 -11.71 -26.33 23.99
CA ASP A 8 -13.09 -26.45 24.47
C ASP A 8 -14.13 -26.41 23.32
N GLY A 9 -13.75 -26.80 22.11
CA GLY A 9 -14.60 -26.67 20.90
C GLY A 9 -14.83 -25.21 20.44
N GLN A 10 -14.16 -24.26 21.09
CA GLN A 10 -14.17 -22.85 20.72
C GLN A 10 -12.93 -22.53 19.87
N ARG A 11 -13.17 -22.09 18.63
CA ARG A 11 -12.10 -21.71 17.70
C ARG A 11 -11.68 -20.27 17.99
N TYR A 12 -10.41 -20.08 18.33
CA TYR A 12 -9.82 -18.76 18.50
C TYR A 12 -9.02 -18.37 17.26
N THR A 13 -9.21 -17.14 16.82
CA THR A 13 -8.40 -16.51 15.76
C THR A 13 -7.45 -15.51 16.41
N GLY A 14 -6.20 -15.51 15.96
CA GLY A 14 -5.19 -14.63 16.51
C GLY A 14 -3.85 -14.83 15.83
N PHE A 15 -2.83 -14.19 16.40
CA PHE A 15 -1.45 -14.38 16.00
C PHE A 15 -0.76 -15.41 16.88
N ILE A 16 0.18 -16.16 16.30
CA ILE A 16 1.10 -17.01 17.04
C ILE A 16 2.29 -16.15 17.46
N ALA A 17 2.63 -16.17 18.75
CA ALA A 17 3.67 -15.32 19.32
C ALA A 17 5.05 -15.52 18.66
N GLN A 18 5.40 -16.78 18.36
CA GLN A 18 6.64 -17.13 17.68
C GLN A 18 6.70 -16.57 16.24
N GLU A 19 5.58 -16.63 15.52
CA GLU A 19 5.50 -16.07 14.16
C GLU A 19 5.62 -14.55 14.17
N VAL A 20 5.06 -13.90 15.19
CA VAL A 20 5.18 -12.44 15.38
C VAL A 20 6.62 -12.05 15.71
N GLU A 21 7.30 -12.80 16.58
CA GLU A 21 8.72 -12.60 16.90
C GLU A 21 9.60 -12.71 15.65
N GLU A 22 9.39 -13.78 14.87
CA GLU A 22 10.13 -14.02 13.65
C GLU A 22 9.89 -12.90 12.62
N ALA A 23 8.63 -12.53 12.40
CA ALA A 23 8.27 -11.44 11.48
C ALA A 23 8.87 -10.10 11.92
N ALA A 24 8.82 -9.77 13.22
CA ALA A 24 9.42 -8.55 13.76
C ALA A 24 10.94 -8.52 13.52
N ARG A 25 11.63 -9.65 13.73
CA ARG A 25 13.06 -9.79 13.46
C ARG A 25 13.39 -9.67 11.97
N GLU A 26 12.60 -10.27 11.09
CA GLU A 26 12.78 -10.19 9.63
C GLU A 26 12.71 -8.76 9.11
N VAL A 27 11.81 -7.94 9.68
CA VAL A 27 11.66 -6.53 9.30
C VAL A 27 12.55 -5.59 10.12
N GLY A 28 13.40 -6.13 11.01
CA GLY A 28 14.30 -5.35 11.86
C GLY A 28 13.59 -4.45 12.87
N TYR A 29 12.38 -4.82 13.29
CA TYR A 29 11.57 -4.09 14.25
C TYR A 29 11.63 -4.75 15.62
N ASP A 30 12.02 -3.99 16.64
CA ASP A 30 12.03 -4.43 18.03
C ASP A 30 10.62 -4.32 18.62
N PHE A 31 9.84 -5.39 18.49
CA PHE A 31 8.44 -5.38 18.91
C PHE A 31 8.28 -5.79 20.39
N SER A 32 8.00 -4.79 21.24
CA SER A 32 7.71 -4.95 22.68
C SER A 32 6.51 -5.84 23.00
N GLY A 33 5.67 -6.13 22.01
CA GLY A 33 4.44 -6.91 22.18
C GLY A 33 4.63 -8.41 22.30
N VAL A 34 5.80 -8.94 21.96
CA VAL A 34 6.14 -10.34 22.20
C VAL A 34 6.78 -10.48 23.57
N ASP A 35 6.30 -11.44 24.35
CA ASP A 35 6.93 -11.90 25.58
C ASP A 35 7.61 -13.23 25.27
N ALA A 36 8.88 -13.18 24.92
CA ALA A 36 9.66 -14.37 24.61
C ALA A 36 10.13 -15.04 25.92
N PRO A 37 10.19 -16.38 25.98
CA PRO A 37 10.60 -17.09 27.18
C PRO A 37 12.11 -16.91 27.45
N ASP A 38 12.46 -16.58 28.70
CA ASP A 38 13.86 -16.49 29.15
C ASP A 38 14.44 -17.87 29.50
N ASN A 39 13.57 -18.81 29.91
CA ASN A 39 13.94 -20.16 30.32
C ASN A 39 13.03 -21.24 29.67
N PRO A 40 13.42 -22.52 29.70
CA PRO A 40 12.63 -23.62 29.11
C PRO A 40 11.23 -23.81 29.71
N ASP A 41 10.99 -23.29 30.92
CA ASP A 41 9.71 -23.38 31.62
C ASP A 41 8.79 -22.18 31.33
N ASP A 42 9.30 -21.14 30.69
CA ASP A 42 8.55 -19.93 30.35
C ASP A 42 7.72 -20.13 29.08
N ILE A 43 6.61 -19.40 28.96
CA ILE A 43 5.67 -19.53 27.86
C ILE A 43 5.66 -18.24 27.04
N TYR A 44 5.61 -18.39 25.72
CA TYR A 44 5.39 -17.28 24.82
C TYR A 44 4.09 -16.52 25.09
N GLY A 45 4.18 -15.20 25.21
CA GLY A 45 3.04 -14.29 25.39
C GLY A 45 2.92 -13.27 24.26
N LEU A 46 1.69 -12.74 24.09
CA LEU A 46 1.42 -11.60 23.23
C LEU A 46 0.66 -10.51 23.98
N ARG A 47 1.16 -9.28 23.92
CA ARG A 47 0.52 -8.07 24.40
C ARG A 47 -0.21 -7.39 23.23
N TYR A 48 -1.48 -7.75 23.01
CA TYR A 48 -2.28 -7.21 21.90
C TYR A 48 -2.34 -5.68 21.84
N ALA A 49 -2.27 -5.00 22.99
CA ALA A 49 -2.28 -3.54 23.05
C ALA A 49 -1.04 -2.90 22.39
N GLU A 50 0.09 -3.60 22.37
CA GLU A 50 1.34 -3.10 21.79
C GLU A 50 1.27 -3.05 20.25
N PHE A 51 0.35 -3.79 19.61
CA PHE A 51 0.13 -3.70 18.16
C PHE A 51 -0.48 -2.37 17.72
N ASN A 52 -1.12 -1.60 18.61
CA ASN A 52 -1.77 -0.35 18.24
C ASN A 52 -0.79 0.66 17.63
N VAL A 53 0.43 0.74 18.18
CA VAL A 53 1.47 1.67 17.70
C VAL A 53 1.92 1.33 16.27
N PRO A 54 2.41 0.11 15.96
CA PRO A 54 2.80 -0.24 14.60
C PRO A 54 1.61 -0.21 13.63
N LEU A 55 0.38 -0.52 14.06
CA LEU A 55 -0.82 -0.39 13.22
C LEU A 55 -1.10 1.08 12.86
N VAL A 56 -1.03 2.00 13.83
CA VAL A 56 -1.19 3.44 13.57
C VAL A 56 -0.10 3.92 12.60
N LYS A 57 1.15 3.45 12.75
CA LYS A 57 2.23 3.76 11.80
C LYS A 57 1.96 3.22 10.40
N ALA A 58 1.53 1.98 10.27
CA ALA A 58 1.19 1.38 8.99
C ALA A 58 0.05 2.15 8.29
N VAL A 59 -0.99 2.57 9.03
CA VAL A 59 -2.09 3.37 8.48
C VAL A 59 -1.61 4.78 8.07
N GLN A 60 -0.74 5.42 8.86
CA GLN A 60 -0.15 6.72 8.51
C GLN A 60 0.69 6.64 7.22
N GLU A 61 1.49 5.59 7.09
CA GLU A 61 2.29 5.36 5.88
C GLU A 61 1.40 5.06 4.67
N LEU A 62 0.35 4.24 4.85
CA LEU A 62 -0.61 3.95 3.79
C LEU A 62 -1.35 5.20 3.32
N ASP A 63 -1.77 6.08 4.24
CA ASP A 63 -2.40 7.36 3.90
C ASP A 63 -1.45 8.28 3.12
N ARG A 64 -0.17 8.32 3.51
CA ARG A 64 0.86 9.07 2.76
C ARG A 64 1.02 8.52 1.34
N LEU A 65 1.19 7.20 1.19
CA LEU A 65 1.34 6.56 -0.12
C LEU A 65 0.11 6.75 -1.00
N ALA A 66 -1.10 6.68 -0.42
CA ALA A 66 -2.33 6.92 -1.14
C ALA A 66 -2.42 8.37 -1.67
N LYS A 67 -2.00 9.35 -0.88
CA LYS A 67 -1.93 10.75 -1.30
C LYS A 67 -0.91 10.96 -2.42
N GLU A 68 0.28 10.39 -2.28
CA GLU A 68 1.32 10.46 -3.33
C GLU A 68 0.84 9.84 -4.65
N GLN A 69 0.17 8.68 -4.59
CA GLN A 69 -0.42 8.05 -5.76
C GLN A 69 -1.53 8.89 -6.40
N GLN A 70 -2.36 9.57 -5.59
CA GLN A 70 -3.39 10.46 -6.11
C GLN A 70 -2.77 11.67 -6.84
N GLU A 71 -1.72 12.27 -6.26
CA GLU A 71 -0.99 13.37 -6.92
C GLU A 71 -0.34 12.92 -8.24
N ASP A 72 0.19 11.70 -8.29
CA ASP A 72 0.71 11.12 -9.53
C ASP A 72 -0.37 10.93 -10.60
N LEU A 73 -1.54 10.43 -10.21
CA LEU A 73 -2.69 10.27 -11.13
C LEU A 73 -3.14 11.63 -11.68
N ASP A 74 -3.22 12.66 -10.84
CA ASP A 74 -3.64 14.00 -11.25
C ASP A 74 -2.62 14.62 -12.24
N ARG A 75 -1.32 14.40 -12.01
CA ARG A 75 -0.25 14.82 -12.94
C ARG A 75 -0.33 14.09 -14.27
N GLN A 76 -0.57 12.79 -14.25
CA GLN A 76 -0.72 11.99 -15.46
C GLN A 76 -1.96 12.42 -16.25
N GLN A 77 -3.08 12.66 -15.57
CA GLN A 77 -4.30 13.15 -16.20
C GLN A 77 -4.07 14.51 -16.88
N THR A 78 -3.40 15.44 -16.21
CA THR A 78 -3.03 16.74 -16.78
C THR A 78 -2.18 16.58 -18.04
N SER A 79 -1.21 15.66 -18.02
CA SER A 79 -0.33 15.39 -19.18
C SER A 79 -1.11 14.79 -20.36
N ILE A 80 -2.07 13.91 -20.07
CA ILE A 80 -2.97 13.33 -21.07
C ILE A 80 -3.83 14.43 -21.72
N ASP A 81 -4.39 15.34 -20.91
CA ASP A 81 -5.21 16.45 -21.42
C ASP A 81 -4.41 17.39 -22.32
N GLN A 82 -3.17 17.72 -21.94
CA GLN A 82 -2.25 18.51 -22.77
C GLN A 82 -1.92 17.82 -24.09
N ALA A 83 -1.69 16.50 -24.06
CA ALA A 83 -1.42 15.72 -25.26
C ALA A 83 -2.62 15.72 -26.22
N TRP A 84 -3.85 15.59 -25.69
CA TRP A 84 -5.07 15.67 -26.50
C TRP A 84 -5.26 17.03 -27.17
N GLU A 85 -4.96 18.12 -26.45
CA GLU A 85 -5.04 19.46 -27.01
C GLU A 85 -4.02 19.67 -28.14
N ALA A 86 -2.78 19.20 -27.96
CA ALA A 86 -1.76 19.25 -29.00
C ALA A 86 -2.16 18.44 -30.24
N VAL A 87 -2.70 17.23 -30.05
CA VAL A 87 -3.21 16.39 -31.16
C VAL A 87 -4.34 17.09 -31.91
N ARG A 88 -5.28 17.73 -31.18
CA ARG A 88 -6.38 18.49 -31.79
C ARG A 88 -5.87 19.68 -32.61
N SER A 89 -4.91 20.44 -32.06
CA SER A 89 -4.28 21.56 -32.77
C SER A 89 -3.61 21.08 -34.06
N HIS A 90 -2.86 19.98 -34.01
CA HIS A 90 -2.24 19.39 -35.20
C HIS A 90 -3.27 18.92 -36.23
N GLN A 91 -4.37 18.29 -35.81
CA GLN A 91 -5.47 17.92 -36.71
C GLN A 91 -6.09 19.14 -37.41
N HIS A 92 -6.24 20.25 -36.69
CA HIS A 92 -6.73 21.50 -37.28
C HIS A 92 -5.78 22.04 -38.35
N THR A 93 -4.48 22.19 -38.03
CA THR A 93 -3.48 22.65 -39.00
C THR A 93 -3.36 21.73 -40.21
N LEU A 94 -3.45 20.41 -40.02
CA LEU A 94 -3.46 19.45 -41.14
C LEU A 94 -4.67 19.67 -42.05
N THR A 95 -5.84 19.94 -41.48
CA THR A 95 -7.06 20.22 -42.25
C THR A 95 -6.91 21.50 -43.07
N GLU A 96 -6.37 22.57 -42.46
CA GLU A 96 -6.12 23.85 -43.15
C GLU A 96 -5.13 23.68 -44.31
N LEU A 97 -4.02 22.97 -44.10
CA LEU A 97 -3.03 22.70 -45.15
C LEU A 97 -3.62 21.84 -46.29
N GLN A 98 -4.48 20.88 -45.97
CA GLN A 98 -5.18 20.07 -46.99
C GLN A 98 -6.09 20.93 -47.88
N GLU A 99 -6.84 21.86 -47.29
CA GLU A 99 -7.68 22.80 -48.05
C GLU A 99 -6.83 23.79 -48.88
N GLU A 100 -5.71 24.27 -48.35
CA GLU A 100 -4.80 25.15 -49.11
C GLU A 100 -4.18 24.43 -50.32
N VAL A 101 -3.74 23.18 -50.17
CA VAL A 101 -3.23 22.37 -51.28
C VAL A 101 -4.32 22.13 -52.32
N ARG A 102 -5.55 21.86 -51.88
CA ARG A 102 -6.70 21.61 -52.77
C ARG A 102 -7.08 22.84 -53.59
N THR A 103 -7.00 24.03 -53.00
CA THR A 103 -7.36 25.29 -53.68
C THR A 103 -6.28 25.78 -54.65
N LYS A 104 -5.04 25.27 -54.53
CA LYS A 104 -3.91 25.59 -55.42
C LYS A 104 -3.74 24.65 -56.62
N GLN A 105 -4.48 23.54 -56.68
CA GLN A 105 -4.54 22.60 -57.82
C GLN A 105 -5.73 22.92 -58.72
#